data_AF-A0A9P7Z5J1-F1
#
_entry.id   AF-A0A9P7Z5J1-F1
#
_cell.length_a   1.000
_cell.length_b   1.000
_cell.length_c   1.000
_cell.angle_alpha   90.00
_cell.angle_beta   90.00
_cell.angle_gamma   90.00
#
_symmetry.space_group_name_H-M   'P 1'
#
loop_
_entity.id
_entity.type
_entity.pdbx_description
1 polymer ?
#
loop_
_entity_poly.entity_id
_entity_poly.type
_entity_poly.pdbx_seq_one_letter_code
_entity_poly.pdbx_strand_id
1 'polypeptide(L)'
;MPPRRGPLAPIHSNRVQKKELTPFKRHKVVGASKLGGLVAEVAIALHEDKSTVDTILRRAPIRTNGESLPCPGWPSIYNTQDIRRLVQCVQNHPKYTYTQVRNDLLLNWSN
;
A
#
# COMPACT_ATOMS: atom_id res chain seq x y z
N MET A 1 -19.88 -20.86 35.13
CA MET A 1 -19.23 -19.56 35.43
C MET A 1 -18.62 -19.03 34.14
N PRO A 2 -18.84 -17.77 33.74
CA PRO A 2 -18.12 -17.20 32.59
C PRO A 2 -16.62 -17.12 32.92
N PRO A 3 -15.72 -17.32 31.92
CA PRO A 3 -14.29 -17.22 32.14
C PRO A 3 -13.89 -15.79 32.54
N ARG A 4 -13.11 -15.65 33.62
CA ARG A 4 -12.57 -14.36 34.06
C ARG A 4 -11.56 -13.88 33.03
N ARG A 5 -11.87 -12.77 32.35
CA ARG A 5 -10.89 -12.09 31.48
C ARG A 5 -9.81 -11.45 32.34
N GLY A 6 -8.55 -11.55 31.91
CA GLY A 6 -7.47 -10.78 32.50
C GLY A 6 -7.69 -9.27 32.33
N PRO A 7 -7.11 -8.43 33.21
CA PRO A 7 -7.19 -6.98 33.07
C PRO A 7 -6.58 -6.52 31.74
N LEU A 8 -7.09 -5.40 31.19
CA LEU A 8 -6.53 -4.81 29.96
C LEU A 8 -5.08 -4.37 30.20
N ALA A 9 -4.19 -4.70 29.25
CA ALA A 9 -2.81 -4.24 29.27
C ALA A 9 -2.73 -2.71 29.09
N PRO A 10 -1.70 -2.04 29.66
CA PRO A 10 -1.51 -0.61 29.50
C PRO A 10 -1.31 -0.25 28.03
N ILE A 11 -2.10 0.71 27.54
CA ILE A 11 -1.98 1.24 26.19
C ILE A 11 -0.89 2.33 26.22
N HIS A 12 0.13 2.18 25.37
CA HIS A 12 1.17 3.20 25.21
C HIS A 12 0.60 4.43 24.48
N SER A 13 0.24 5.48 25.23
CA SER A 13 -0.41 6.69 24.72
C SER A 13 0.42 7.48 23.71
N ASN A 14 1.75 7.39 23.77
CA ASN A 14 2.66 8.18 22.92
C ASN A 14 2.98 7.53 21.55
N ARG A 15 2.19 6.56 21.08
CA ARG A 15 2.37 5.96 19.75
C ARG A 15 1.43 6.62 18.74
N VAL A 16 2.01 7.24 17.72
CA VAL A 16 1.24 7.73 16.57
C VAL A 16 0.64 6.53 15.82
N GLN A 17 -0.69 6.48 15.74
CA GLN A 17 -1.39 5.45 14.98
C GLN A 17 -0.96 5.50 13.50
N LYS A 18 -0.91 4.32 12.85
CA LYS A 18 -0.53 4.18 11.43
C LYS A 18 0.86 4.71 11.07
N LYS A 19 1.74 4.92 12.06
CA LYS A 19 3.14 5.28 11.80
C LYS A 19 3.83 4.18 11.01
N GLU A 20 4.41 4.57 9.89
CA GLU A 20 5.16 3.65 9.06
C GLU A 20 6.54 3.32 9.69
N LEU A 21 6.91 2.04 9.64
CA LEU A 21 8.22 1.60 10.09
C LEU A 21 9.30 2.00 9.08
N THR A 22 10.41 2.57 9.54
CA THR A 22 11.51 2.98 8.65
C THR A 22 12.15 1.76 7.96
N PRO A 23 12.69 1.92 6.74
CA PRO A 23 13.41 0.84 6.05
C PRO A 23 14.51 0.24 6.91
N PHE A 24 15.27 1.07 7.62
CA PHE A 24 16.32 0.62 8.53
C PHE A 24 15.81 -0.35 9.62
N LYS A 25 14.69 -0.02 10.28
CA LYS A 25 14.08 -0.91 11.28
C LYS A 25 13.60 -2.22 10.66
N ARG A 26 13.04 -2.18 9.43
CA ARG A 26 12.65 -3.41 8.71
C ARG A 26 13.85 -4.29 8.38
N HIS A 27 14.97 -3.71 7.97
CA HIS A 27 16.20 -4.46 7.74
C HIS A 27 16.72 -5.12 9.01
N LYS A 28 16.63 -4.44 10.17
CA LYS A 28 16.96 -5.07 11.46
C LYS A 28 16.10 -6.30 11.75
N VAL A 29 14.79 -6.22 11.50
CA VAL A 29 13.87 -7.38 11.62
C VAL A 29 14.31 -8.53 10.72
N VAL A 30 14.54 -8.25 9.43
CA VAL A 30 14.94 -9.27 8.45
C VAL A 30 16.31 -9.87 8.82
N GLY A 31 17.27 -9.04 9.23
CA GLY A 31 18.59 -9.48 9.69
C GLY A 31 18.50 -10.40 10.92
N ALA A 32 17.73 -10.01 11.93
CA ALA A 32 17.54 -10.82 13.14
C ALA A 32 16.88 -12.18 12.84
N SER A 33 15.91 -12.21 11.92
CA SER A 33 15.30 -13.47 11.47
C SER A 33 16.26 -14.35 10.68
N LYS A 34 17.13 -13.76 9.83
CA LYS A 34 18.19 -14.51 9.13
C LYS A 34 19.22 -15.13 10.08
N LEU A 35 19.42 -14.53 11.25
CA LEU A 35 20.26 -15.07 12.33
C LEU A 35 19.55 -16.14 13.18
N GLY A 36 18.31 -16.50 12.87
CA GLY A 36 17.54 -17.52 13.58
C GLY A 36 16.70 -17.02 14.75
N GLY A 37 16.58 -15.70 14.95
CA GLY A 37 15.78 -15.14 16.04
C GLY A 37 14.28 -15.41 15.86
N LEU A 38 13.60 -15.80 16.94
CA LEU A 38 12.16 -16.05 16.93
C LEU A 38 11.38 -14.72 16.81
N VAL A 39 10.23 -14.73 16.15
CA VAL A 39 9.37 -13.54 15.96
C VAL A 39 9.05 -12.85 17.29
N ALA A 40 8.81 -13.62 18.35
CA ALA A 40 8.52 -13.09 19.68
C ALA A 40 9.72 -12.36 20.31
N GLU A 41 10.93 -12.89 20.15
CA GLU A 41 12.17 -12.30 20.67
C GLU A 41 12.51 -11.01 19.90
N VAL A 42 12.37 -11.04 18.58
CA VAL A 42 12.61 -9.88 17.70
C VAL A 42 11.63 -8.75 18.01
N ALA A 43 10.36 -9.08 18.28
CA ALA A 43 9.34 -8.10 18.68
C ALA A 43 9.69 -7.40 20.01
N ILE A 44 10.12 -8.18 21.01
CA ILE A 44 10.56 -7.66 22.31
C ILE A 44 11.81 -6.77 22.14
N ALA A 45 12.81 -7.25 21.41
CA ALA A 45 14.08 -6.55 21.22
C ALA A 45 13.94 -5.22 20.44
N LEU A 46 13.02 -5.16 19.48
CA LEU A 46 12.80 -3.96 18.66
C LEU A 46 11.67 -3.07 19.16
N HIS A 47 10.99 -3.45 20.25
CA HIS A 47 9.80 -2.77 20.78
C HIS A 47 8.71 -2.56 19.72
N GLU A 48 8.49 -3.57 18.88
CA GLU A 48 7.45 -3.57 17.85
C GLU A 48 6.47 -4.73 18.07
N ASP A 49 5.25 -4.61 17.56
CA ASP A 49 4.25 -5.67 17.72
C ASP A 49 4.65 -6.94 16.98
N LYS A 50 4.32 -8.11 17.53
CA LYS A 50 4.53 -9.42 16.89
C LYS A 50 3.89 -9.47 15.49
N SER A 51 2.69 -8.90 15.33
CA SER A 51 1.99 -8.80 14.05
C SER A 51 2.75 -7.95 13.03
N THR A 52 3.43 -6.89 13.48
CA THR A 52 4.26 -6.03 12.65
C THR A 52 5.50 -6.79 12.16
N VAL A 53 6.21 -7.46 13.07
CA VAL A 53 7.38 -8.29 12.73
C VAL A 53 7.02 -9.39 11.72
N ASP A 54 5.93 -10.12 11.98
CA ASP A 54 5.43 -11.16 11.08
C ASP A 54 5.05 -10.61 9.69
N THR A 55 4.35 -9.47 9.64
CA THR A 55 4.00 -8.82 8.36
C THR A 55 5.25 -8.35 7.59
N ILE A 56 6.30 -7.92 8.29
CA ILE A 56 7.57 -7.54 7.68
C ILE A 56 8.22 -8.75 7.03
N LEU A 57 8.33 -9.88 7.74
CA LEU A 57 8.95 -11.10 7.22
C LEU A 57 8.18 -11.66 6.02
N ARG A 58 6.85 -11.71 6.09
CA ARG A 58 6.01 -12.17 4.95
C ARG A 58 6.18 -11.31 3.69
N ARG A 59 6.35 -10.00 3.85
CA ARG A 59 6.51 -9.04 2.73
C ARG A 59 7.97 -8.77 2.36
N ALA A 60 8.94 -9.29 3.10
CA ALA A 60 10.36 -9.06 2.82
C ALA A 60 10.77 -9.55 1.42
N PRO A 61 10.29 -10.70 0.89
CA PRO A 61 10.69 -11.18 -0.44
C PRO A 61 10.26 -10.27 -1.59
N ILE A 62 9.17 -9.51 -1.43
CA ILE A 62 8.61 -8.66 -2.49
C ILE A 62 9.05 -7.19 -2.38
N ARG A 63 9.75 -6.81 -1.30
CA ARG A 63 10.19 -5.43 -1.08
C ARG A 63 11.62 -5.23 -1.56
N THR A 64 11.85 -4.16 -2.30
CA THR A 64 13.20 -3.69 -2.63
C THR A 64 13.69 -2.74 -1.53
N ASN A 65 14.90 -2.97 -1.00
CA ASN A 65 15.53 -2.11 0.01
C ASN A 65 14.68 -1.81 1.25
N GLY A 66 13.80 -2.74 1.67
CA GLY A 66 12.93 -2.56 2.83
C GLY A 66 11.90 -1.43 2.68
N GLU A 67 11.78 -0.80 1.51
CA GLU A 67 10.79 0.23 1.25
C GLU A 67 9.39 -0.35 1.15
N SER A 68 8.38 0.49 1.35
CA SER A 68 7.00 0.07 1.14
C SER A 68 6.68 0.05 -0.34
N LEU A 69 5.94 -0.98 -0.74
CA LEU A 69 5.35 -1.00 -2.06
C LEU A 69 4.24 0.06 -2.12
N PRO A 70 4.14 0.80 -3.25
CA PRO A 70 3.03 1.72 -3.43
C PRO A 70 1.71 0.96 -3.41
N CYS A 71 0.68 1.57 -2.82
CA CYS A 71 -0.67 1.04 -2.95
C CYS A 71 -1.07 1.13 -4.44
N PRO A 72 -1.67 0.08 -5.02
CA PRO A 72 -2.21 0.20 -6.36
C PRO A 72 -3.24 1.33 -6.36
N GLY A 73 -3.11 2.24 -7.33
CA GLY A 73 -4.09 3.30 -7.55
C GLY A 73 -5.44 2.73 -7.99
N TRP A 74 -6.45 3.59 -8.01
CA TRP A 74 -7.73 3.23 -8.61
C TRP A 74 -7.52 2.89 -10.10
N PRO A 75 -8.15 1.82 -10.63
CA PRO A 75 -8.02 1.47 -12.04
C PRO A 75 -8.55 2.61 -12.93
N SER A 76 -7.80 2.96 -13.97
CA SER A 76 -8.24 3.95 -14.95
C SER A 76 -9.54 3.49 -15.62
N ILE A 77 -10.49 4.41 -15.76
CA ILE A 77 -11.74 4.18 -16.50
C ILE A 77 -11.44 3.97 -17.99
N TYR A 78 -10.41 4.65 -18.51
CA TYR A 78 -9.99 4.56 -19.91
C TYR A 78 -8.89 3.52 -20.08
N ASN A 79 -9.06 2.65 -21.08
CA ASN A 79 -7.99 1.76 -21.53
C ASN A 79 -7.03 2.52 -22.49
N THR A 80 -5.86 1.96 -22.74
CA THR A 80 -4.87 2.44 -23.71
C THR A 80 -5.44 2.67 -25.11
N GLN A 81 -6.40 1.83 -25.54
CA GLN A 81 -7.08 2.02 -26.83
C GLN A 81 -7.97 3.26 -26.84
N ASP A 82 -8.68 3.53 -25.74
CA ASP A 82 -9.54 4.69 -25.60
C ASP A 82 -8.72 5.97 -25.62
N ILE A 83 -7.59 5.97 -24.90
CA ILE A 83 -6.63 7.08 -24.88
C ILE A 83 -6.11 7.36 -26.30
N ARG A 84 -5.74 6.32 -27.07
CA ARG A 84 -5.27 6.49 -28.45
C ARG A 84 -6.34 7.10 -29.36
N ARG A 85 -7.58 6.62 -29.27
CA ARG A 85 -8.69 7.16 -30.06
C ARG A 85 -8.98 8.61 -29.70
N LEU A 86 -8.93 8.94 -28.40
CA LEU A 86 -9.10 10.31 -27.92
C LEU A 86 -8.02 11.25 -28.44
N VAL A 87 -6.75 10.86 -28.35
CA VAL A 87 -5.63 11.64 -28.88
C VAL A 87 -5.77 11.83 -30.39
N GLN A 88 -6.11 10.79 -31.13
CA GLN A 88 -6.30 10.86 -32.59
C GLN A 88 -7.45 11.80 -32.98
N CYS A 89 -8.58 11.76 -32.27
CA CYS A 89 -9.72 12.65 -32.50
C CYS A 89 -9.33 14.12 -32.31
N VAL A 90 -8.63 14.44 -31.23
CA VAL A 90 -8.17 15.81 -30.93
C VAL A 90 -7.12 16.29 -31.95
N GLN A 91 -6.23 15.41 -32.40
CA GLN A 91 -5.24 15.75 -33.43
C GLN A 91 -5.89 16.04 -34.79
N ASN A 92 -6.88 15.25 -35.19
CA ASN A 92 -7.59 15.43 -36.45
C ASN A 92 -8.52 16.65 -36.40
N HIS A 93 -9.08 16.96 -35.23
CA HIS A 93 -10.05 18.03 -35.04
C HIS A 93 -9.66 18.94 -33.87
N PRO A 94 -8.62 19.79 -34.04
CA PRO A 94 -8.05 20.58 -32.94
C PRO A 94 -8.99 21.65 -32.37
N LYS A 95 -10.10 21.95 -33.07
CA LYS A 95 -11.12 22.92 -32.64
C LYS A 95 -12.36 22.27 -32.04
N TYR A 96 -12.40 20.93 -31.94
CA TYR A 96 -13.55 20.27 -31.34
C TYR A 96 -13.71 20.65 -29.87
N THR A 97 -14.95 20.92 -29.49
CA THR A 97 -15.31 21.07 -28.08
C THR A 97 -15.34 19.71 -27.40
N TYR A 98 -15.23 19.71 -26.09
CA TYR A 98 -15.34 18.48 -25.29
C TYR A 98 -16.61 17.68 -25.59
N THR A 99 -17.75 18.35 -25.80
CA THR A 99 -19.02 17.72 -26.15
C THR A 99 -18.98 17.03 -27.52
N GLN A 100 -18.31 17.63 -28.51
CA GLN A 100 -18.13 17.03 -29.83
C GLN A 100 -17.23 15.79 -29.76
N VAL A 101 -16.10 15.89 -29.06
CA VAL A 101 -15.19 14.75 -28.82
C VAL A 101 -15.91 13.59 -28.10
N ARG A 102 -16.75 13.91 -27.11
CA ARG A 102 -17.56 12.93 -26.38
C ARG A 102 -18.56 12.20 -27.27
N ASN A 103 -19.24 12.92 -28.15
CA ASN A 103 -20.22 12.35 -29.07
C ASN A 103 -19.55 11.45 -30.12
N ASP A 104 -18.39 11.86 -30.64
CA ASP A 104 -17.68 11.09 -31.68
C ASP A 104 -17.06 9.79 -31.15
N LEU A 105 -16.56 9.79 -29.92
CA LEU A 105 -15.81 8.66 -29.38
C LEU A 105 -16.65 7.64 -28.61
N LEU A 106 -17.89 8.00 -28.23
CA LEU A 106 -18.82 7.17 -27.43
C LEU A 106 -18.16 6.47 -26.22
N LEU A 107 -17.11 7.09 -25.65
CA LEU A 107 -16.42 6.57 -24.47
C LEU A 107 -17.31 6.69 -23.24
N ASN A 108 -17.06 5.86 -22.23
CA ASN A 108 -17.77 5.95 -20.95
C ASN A 108 -17.11 7.05 -20.10
N TRP A 109 -17.57 8.29 -20.25
CA TRP A 109 -17.02 9.45 -19.54
C TRP A 109 -17.56 9.52 -18.10
N SER A 110 -16.78 10.11 -17.19
CA SER A 110 -17.33 10.55 -15.91
C SER A 110 -18.44 11.56 -16.16
N ASN A 111 -19.57 11.41 -15.45
CA ASN A 111 -20.67 12.38 -15.46
C ASN A 111 -20.27 13.73 -14.88
#